data_AF-A0A7C2ER13-F1
#
_entry.id   AF-A0A7C2ER13-F1
#
_cell.length_a   1.000
_cell.length_b   1.000
_cell.length_c   1.000
_cell.angle_alpha   90.00
_cell.angle_beta   90.00
_cell.angle_gamma   90.00
#
_symmetry.space_group_name_H-M   'P 1'
#
loop_
_entity.id
_entity.type
_entity.pdbx_description
1 polymer ?
#
loop_
_entity_poly.entity_id
_entity_poly.type
_entity_poly.pdbx_seq_one_letter_code
_entity_poly.pdbx_strand_id
1 'polypeptide(L)' 'LFAGRYGVPRSRMSIAAYADNAPVDGNDTEEGRARNRRVDIILLSEVGVQAEPHTAEAEPPPAAEPKPPARH' A
#
# COMPACT_ATOMS: atom_id res chain seq x y z
N LEU A 1 14.40 -15.13 4.18
CA LEU A 1 14.76 -14.06 5.15
C LEU A 1 13.96 -14.18 6.45
N PHE A 2 12.66 -13.82 6.49
CA PHE A 2 11.86 -13.80 7.73
C PHE A 2 11.77 -15.12 8.49
N ALA A 3 11.43 -16.23 7.81
CA ALA A 3 11.35 -17.53 8.47
C ALA A 3 12.70 -18.11 8.87
N GLY A 4 13.73 -17.97 8.01
CA GLY A 4 15.02 -18.63 8.20
C GLY A 4 16.05 -17.83 9.02
N ARG A 5 16.04 -16.50 8.91
CA ARG A 5 17.04 -15.63 9.56
C ARG A 5 16.49 -14.91 10.79
N TYR A 6 15.19 -14.60 10.80
CA TYR A 6 14.57 -13.81 11.86
C TYR A 6 13.59 -14.60 12.72
N GLY A 7 13.46 -15.91 12.50
CA GLY A 7 12.68 -16.80 13.37
C GLY A 7 11.18 -16.56 13.34
N VAL A 8 10.63 -15.88 12.33
CA VAL A 8 9.18 -15.66 12.21
C VAL A 8 8.52 -16.95 11.68
N PRO A 9 7.67 -17.65 12.47
CA PRO A 9 7.07 -18.90 12.03
C PRO A 9 6.21 -18.70 10.79
N ARG A 10 6.29 -19.62 9.81
CA ARG A 10 5.48 -19.53 8.57
C ARG A 10 3.98 -19.52 8.82
N SER A 11 3.54 -20.20 9.88
CA SER A 11 2.13 -20.22 10.32
C SER A 11 1.60 -18.87 10.76
N ARG A 12 2.48 -17.88 11.03
CA ARG A 12 2.12 -16.51 11.40
C ARG A 12 2.26 -15.51 10.25
N MET A 13 2.48 -15.97 9.02
CA MET A 13 2.66 -15.12 7.85
C MET A 13 1.59 -15.41 6.80
N SER A 14 1.05 -14.35 6.22
CA SER A 14 0.25 -14.38 4.99
C SER A 14 0.93 -13.51 3.94
N ILE A 15 0.88 -13.94 2.67
CA ILE A 15 1.53 -13.24 1.55
C ILE A 15 0.49 -13.08 0.46
N ALA A 16 0.29 -11.84 0.00
CA ALA A 16 -0.52 -11.52 -1.16
C ALA A 16 0.34 -10.76 -2.18
N ALA A 17 0.16 -11.07 -3.47
CA ALA A 17 0.83 -10.39 -4.56
C ALA A 17 -0.21 -9.56 -5.33
N TYR A 18 0.01 -8.25 -5.39
CA TYR A 18 -0.94 -7.31 -6.00
C TYR A 18 -0.58 -6.88 -7.43
N ALA A 19 0.61 -7.26 -7.92
CA ALA A 19 1.10 -6.90 -9.26
C ALA A 19 0.80 -5.42 -9.58
N ASP A 20 0.09 -5.16 -10.68
CA ASP A 20 -0.20 -3.81 -11.17
C ASP A 20 -1.56 -3.27 -10.69
N ASN A 21 -2.26 -3.98 -9.80
CA ASN A 21 -3.63 -3.62 -9.38
C ASN A 21 -3.68 -2.55 -8.29
N ALA A 22 -2.54 -2.17 -7.72
CA ALA A 22 -2.45 -1.14 -6.68
C ALA A 22 -1.21 -0.25 -6.87
N PRO A 23 -1.09 0.48 -7.99
CA PRO A 23 0.03 1.39 -8.21
C PRO A 23 -0.06 2.59 -7.23
N VAL A 24 1.09 3.04 -6.72
CA VAL A 24 1.17 4.31 -5.96
C VAL A 24 1.53 5.48 -6.86
N ASP A 25 2.00 5.20 -8.08
CA ASP A 25 2.35 6.18 -9.09
C ASP A 25 2.10 5.63 -10.50
N GLY A 26 2.11 6.47 -11.53
CA GLY A 26 1.96 6.06 -12.93
C GLY A 26 3.08 5.11 -13.40
N ASN A 27 2.78 4.26 -14.38
CA ASN A 27 3.74 3.29 -14.94
C ASN A 27 4.47 3.79 -16.20
N ASP A 28 4.19 5.00 -16.65
CA ASP A 28 4.69 5.53 -17.93
C ASP A 28 6.18 5.90 -17.87
N THR A 29 6.70 6.20 -16.67
CA THR A 29 8.10 6.59 -16.46
C THR A 29 8.86 5.50 -15.70
N GLU A 30 10.19 5.48 -15.84
CA GLU A 30 11.02 4.56 -15.05
C GLU A 30 10.93 4.89 -13.55
N GLU A 31 10.85 6.17 -13.21
CA GLU A 31 10.73 6.65 -11.84
C GLU A 31 9.41 6.18 -11.21
N GLY A 32 8.30 6.26 -11.94
CA GLY A 32 6.99 5.79 -11.47
C GLY A 32 6.95 4.27 -11.30
N ARG A 33 7.49 3.52 -12.27
CA ARG A 33 7.68 2.06 -12.14
C ARG A 33 8.58 1.69 -10.97
N ALA A 34 9.63 2.47 -10.70
CA ALA A 34 10.50 2.24 -9.55
C ALA A 34 9.76 2.40 -8.22
N ARG A 35 8.84 3.36 -8.11
CA ARG A 35 7.99 3.52 -6.91
C ARG A 35 6.97 2.40 -6.74
N ASN A 36 6.50 1.80 -7.84
CA ASN A 36 5.57 0.67 -7.79
C ASN A 36 6.23 -0.66 -7.37
N ARG A 37 7.56 -0.79 -7.44
CA ARG A 37 8.33 -1.94 -6.91
C ARG A 37 8.45 -1.88 -5.38
N ARG A 38 7.33 -2.02 -4.66
CA ARG A 38 7.27 -1.94 -3.19
C ARG A 38 6.75 -3.22 -2.55
N VAL A 39 7.07 -3.39 -1.26
CA VAL A 39 6.54 -4.46 -0.39
C VAL A 39 5.98 -3.81 0.87
N ASP A 40 4.70 -4.01 1.11
CA ASP A 40 4.03 -3.56 2.33
C ASP A 40 4.10 -4.68 3.39
N ILE A 41 4.52 -4.34 4.61
CA ILE A 41 4.59 -5.28 5.74
C ILE A 41 3.57 -4.83 6.79
N ILE A 42 2.50 -5.61 6.94
CA ILE A 42 1.43 -5.34 7.90
C ILE A 42 1.59 -6.30 9.09
N LEU A 43 1.67 -5.75 10.31
CA LEU A 43 1.74 -6.52 11.55
C LEU A 43 0.37 -6.64 12.19
N LEU A 44 -0.23 -7.83 12.10
CA LEU A 44 -1.47 -8.15 12.79
C LEU A 44 -1.15 -8.59 14.21
N SER A 45 -1.52 -7.77 15.19
CA SER A 45 -1.40 -8.08 16.62
C SER A 45 -2.69 -7.70 17.34
N GLU A 46 -3.02 -8.40 18.43
CA GLU A 46 -4.21 -8.08 19.22
C GLU A 46 -4.20 -6.62 19.70
N VAL A 47 -3.03 -6.10 20.06
CA VAL A 47 -2.84 -4.69 20.44
C VAL A 47 -3.08 -3.74 19.27
N GLY A 48 -2.64 -4.10 18.06
CA GLY A 48 -2.89 -3.34 16.85
C GLY A 48 -4.37 -3.29 16.48
N VAL A 49 -5.09 -4.41 16.62
CA VAL A 49 -6.53 -4.49 16.34
C VAL A 49 -7.35 -3.62 17.29
N GLN A 50 -6.93 -3.46 18.55
CA GLN A 50 -7.59 -2.54 19.49
C GLN A 50 -7.29 -1.06 19.22
N ALA A 51 -6.17 -0.78 18.54
CA ALA A 51 -5.72 0.58 18.22
C ALA A 51 -6.15 1.05 16.81
N GLU A 52 -6.63 0.14 15.95
CA GLU A 52 -7.24 0.55 14.69
C GLU A 52 -8.53 1.32 15.00
N PRO A 53 -8.63 2.60 14.60
CA PRO A 53 -9.90 3.30 14.72
C PRO A 53 -10.91 2.54 13.86
N HIS A 54 -11.96 1.98 14.49
CA HIS A 54 -13.15 1.55 13.78
C HIS A 54 -13.57 2.70 12.87
N THR A 55 -13.48 2.48 11.57
CA THR A 55 -13.66 3.48 10.52
C THR A 55 -14.91 4.31 10.79
N ALA A 56 -14.72 5.52 11.34
CA ALA A 56 -15.61 6.63 11.07
C ALA A 56 -15.36 6.95 9.60
N GLU A 57 -16.21 6.36 8.76
CA GLU A 57 -16.61 6.81 7.43
C GLU A 57 -15.60 7.71 6.74
N ALA A 58 -14.84 7.12 5.80
CA ALA A 58 -13.94 7.84 4.92
C ALA A 58 -14.66 9.04 4.29
N GLU A 59 -14.37 10.24 4.78
CA GLU A 59 -14.67 11.46 4.07
C GLU A 59 -13.96 11.35 2.71
N PRO A 60 -14.69 11.46 1.58
CA PRO A 60 -14.08 11.29 0.28
C PRO A 60 -12.96 12.32 0.13
N PRO A 61 -11.81 11.96 -0.47
CA PRO A 61 -10.75 12.92 -0.71
C PRO A 61 -11.34 14.10 -1.50
N PRO A 62 -11.00 15.36 -1.17
CA PRO A 62 -11.45 16.50 -1.94
C PRO A 62 -11.07 16.25 -3.40
N ALA A 63 -12.09 16.25 -4.26
CA ALA A 63 -11.98 15.94 -5.68
C ALA A 63 -10.73 16.61 -6.26
N ALA A 64 -9.83 15.80 -6.84
CA ALA A 64 -8.70 16.30 -7.59
C ALA A 64 -9.24 17.27 -8.65
N GLU A 65 -8.97 18.57 -8.45
CA GLU A 65 -9.36 19.60 -9.41
C GLU A 65 -8.76 19.24 -10.79
N PRO A 66 -9.56 19.28 -11.88
CA PRO A 66 -9.05 19.01 -13.20
C PRO A 66 -8.00 20.08 -13.57
N LYS A 67 -6.78 19.65 -13.84
CA LYS A 67 -5.69 20.50 -14.34
C LYS A 67 -6.19 21.23 -15.61
N PRO A 68 -6.22 22.57 -15.65
CA PRO A 68 -6.76 23.28 -16.81
C PRO A 68 -5.91 22.97 -18.05
N PRO A 69 -6.53 22.86 -19.25
CA PRO A 69 -5.78 22.57 -20.45
C PRO A 69 -4.82 23.72 -20.76
N ALA A 70 -3.56 23.36 -21.05
CA ALA A 70 -2.58 24.29 -21.57
C ALA A 70 -3.09 24.85 -22.90
N ARG A 71 -3.28 26.18 -22.97
CA ARG A 71 -3.51 26.86 -24.25
C ARG A 71 -2.19 26.92 -25.03
N HIS A 72 -2.25 26.50 -26.29
CA HIS A 72 -1.23 26.78 -27.31
C HIS A 72 -1.21 28.28 -27.67
#